data_AF-A0AAE3RPJ3-F1
#
_entry.id   AF-A0AAE3RPJ3-F1
#
_cell.length_a   1.000
_cell.length_b   1.000
_cell.length_c   1.000
_cell.angle_alpha   90.00
_cell.angle_beta   90.00
_cell.angle_gamma   90.00
#
_symmetry.space_group_name_H-M   'P 1'
#
loop_
_entity.id
_entity.type
_entity.pdbx_description
1 polymer ?
#
loop_
_entity_poly.entity_id
_entity_poly.type
_entity_poly.pdbx_seq_one_letter_code
_entity_poly.pdbx_strand_id
1 'polypeptide(L)'
;MHNALNASRSIQTIRDCTSVIETHVLAQHKIEVRKLNNDAVDLKDTRFIITFKNDVEKPCASVKPLAEAIFLNGRVRFVVKPDKQYPEFLRHLKEFSEVIEHSIRRFVLGHGSISSHVKADRSATKWLLH
;
A
#
# COMPACT_ATOMS: atom_id res chain seq x y z
N MET A 1 5.43 -4.54 -23.16
CA MET A 1 4.16 -3.79 -23.09
C MET A 1 4.35 -2.64 -22.12
N HIS A 2 4.47 -1.41 -22.64
CA HIS A 2 4.59 -0.19 -21.85
C HIS A 2 3.24 0.07 -21.20
N ASN A 3 3.08 -0.35 -19.95
CA ASN A 3 1.82 -0.16 -19.26
C ASN A 3 1.72 1.33 -18.91
N ALA A 4 0.84 2.02 -19.62
CA ALA A 4 0.50 3.41 -19.36
C ALA A 4 0.31 3.59 -17.85
N LEU A 5 0.94 4.62 -17.29
CA LEU A 5 0.62 5.11 -15.95
C LEU A 5 -0.88 5.46 -15.96
N ASN A 6 -1.73 4.49 -15.65
CA ASN A 6 -3.17 4.68 -15.62
C ASN A 6 -3.44 5.80 -14.62
N ALA A 7 -3.90 6.94 -15.14
CA ALA A 7 -4.15 8.13 -14.36
C ALA A 7 -5.25 7.92 -13.30
N SER A 8 -6.01 6.84 -13.42
CA SER A 8 -7.06 6.47 -12.48
C SER A 8 -7.17 4.94 -12.31
N ARG A 9 -7.81 4.54 -11.23
CA ARG A 9 -8.19 3.15 -10.93
C ARG A 9 -9.70 3.06 -10.80
N SER A 10 -10.27 1.92 -11.19
CA SER A 10 -11.69 1.62 -10.92
C SER A 10 -11.96 1.70 -9.42
N ILE A 11 -13.10 2.29 -9.03
CA ILE A 11 -13.51 2.31 -7.62
C ILE A 11 -13.67 0.90 -7.07
N GLN A 12 -14.10 -0.05 -7.92
CA GLN A 12 -14.27 -1.45 -7.54
C GLN A 12 -12.92 -2.06 -7.18
N THR A 13 -11.87 -1.79 -7.97
CA THR A 13 -10.51 -2.24 -7.65
C THR A 13 -10.02 -1.65 -6.33
N ILE A 14 -10.30 -0.37 -6.07
CA ILE A 14 -9.91 0.27 -4.82
C ILE A 14 -10.65 -0.35 -3.63
N ARG A 15 -11.94 -0.68 -3.74
CA ARG A 15 -12.73 -1.22 -2.64
C ARG A 15 -12.48 -2.71 -2.39
N ASP A 16 -12.40 -3.50 -3.44
CA ASP A 16 -12.40 -4.96 -3.33
C ASP A 16 -10.99 -5.56 -3.32
N CYS A 17 -10.07 -4.92 -4.05
CA CYS A 17 -8.72 -5.46 -4.26
C CYS A 17 -7.68 -4.75 -3.40
N THR A 18 -8.05 -3.86 -2.49
CA THR A 18 -7.11 -3.21 -1.59
C THR A 18 -7.58 -3.21 -0.14
N SER A 19 -6.62 -3.15 0.78
CA SER A 19 -6.90 -2.97 2.20
C SER A 19 -6.15 -1.76 2.73
N VAL A 20 -6.84 -0.94 3.52
CA VAL A 20 -6.25 0.23 4.19
C VAL A 20 -5.26 -0.27 5.24
N ILE A 21 -4.01 0.19 5.17
CA ILE A 21 -2.98 -0.10 6.18
C ILE A 21 -2.78 1.07 7.13
N GLU A 22 -3.01 2.31 6.67
CA GLU A 22 -2.92 3.50 7.50
C GLU A 22 -3.74 4.65 6.90
N THR A 23 -4.25 5.53 7.77
CA THR A 23 -4.98 6.75 7.38
C THR A 23 -4.31 7.96 8.02
N HIS A 24 -4.07 9.01 7.24
CA HIS A 24 -3.46 10.25 7.73
C HIS A 24 -4.29 11.47 7.35
N VAL A 25 -4.12 12.55 8.11
CA VAL A 25 -4.67 13.87 7.77
C VAL A 25 -3.49 14.77 7.40
N LEU A 26 -3.38 15.16 6.13
CA LEU A 26 -2.30 16.01 5.61
C LEU A 26 -2.89 17.10 4.74
N ALA A 27 -2.41 18.34 4.92
CA ALA A 27 -2.92 19.50 4.17
C ALA A 27 -4.46 19.61 4.16
N GLN A 28 -5.11 19.32 5.29
CA GLN A 28 -6.58 19.26 5.43
C GLN A 28 -7.28 18.12 4.67
N HIS A 29 -6.54 17.22 4.03
CA HIS A 29 -7.06 16.07 3.32
C HIS A 29 -6.81 14.77 4.10
N LYS A 30 -7.82 13.89 4.12
CA LYS A 30 -7.67 12.52 4.61
C LYS A 30 -7.11 11.65 3.51
N ILE A 31 -5.90 11.12 3.70
CA ILE A 31 -5.27 10.17 2.79
C ILE A 31 -5.30 8.76 3.39
N GLU A 32 -5.43 7.77 2.54
CA GLU A 32 -5.36 6.36 2.89
C GLU A 32 -4.23 5.71 2.13
N VAL A 33 -3.33 5.06 2.86
CA VAL A 33 -2.32 4.18 2.29
C VAL A 33 -2.94 2.79 2.22
N ARG A 34 -3.09 2.26 1.01
CA ARG A 34 -3.78 0.99 0.76
C ARG A 34 -2.80 -0.01 0.17
N LYS A 35 -2.74 -1.22 0.74
CA LYS A 35 -2.02 -2.36 0.14
C LYS A 35 -2.90 -2.98 -0.92
N LEU A 36 -2.33 -3.29 -2.09
CA LEU A 36 -3.00 -4.15 -3.06
C LEU A 36 -3.04 -5.58 -2.51
N ASN A 37 -4.23 -6.16 -2.47
CA ASN A 37 -4.46 -7.54 -2.08
C ASN A 37 -4.07 -8.41 -3.27
N ASN A 38 -2.77 -8.65 -3.44
CA ASN A 38 -2.32 -9.80 -4.21
C ASN A 38 -2.19 -11.00 -3.26
N ASP A 39 -2.37 -12.20 -3.80
CA ASP A 39 -2.13 -13.46 -3.09
C ASP A 39 -0.64 -13.75 -2.87
N ALA A 40 0.25 -12.77 -3.11
CA ALA A 40 1.68 -13.00 -2.96
C ALA A 40 2.04 -13.06 -1.47
N VAL A 41 2.57 -14.21 -1.07
CA VAL A 41 3.05 -14.50 0.29
C VAL A 41 4.26 -13.62 0.65
N ASP A 42 5.05 -13.21 -0.35
CA ASP A 42 6.24 -12.40 -0.14
C ASP A 42 5.97 -10.89 -0.20
N LEU A 43 6.24 -10.20 0.91
CA LEU A 43 6.16 -8.74 1.02
C LEU A 43 7.15 -8.01 0.09
N LYS A 44 8.10 -8.74 -0.54
CA LYS A 44 9.21 -8.20 -1.34
C LYS A 44 8.79 -7.49 -2.63
N ASP A 45 7.58 -7.75 -3.11
CA ASP A 45 7.01 -7.14 -4.33
C ASP A 45 5.59 -6.60 -4.08
N THR A 46 5.36 -6.01 -2.91
CA THR A 46 4.03 -5.48 -2.55
C THR A 46 3.79 -4.12 -3.19
N ARG A 47 2.62 -3.97 -3.81
CA ARG A 47 2.15 -2.71 -4.37
C ARG A 47 1.22 -1.98 -3.41
N PHE A 48 1.34 -0.67 -3.41
CA PHE A 48 0.56 0.24 -2.59
C PHE A 48 -0.08 1.31 -3.47
N ILE A 49 -1.33 1.64 -3.17
CA ILE A 49 -2.09 2.69 -3.82
C ILE A 49 -2.47 3.68 -2.72
N ILE A 50 -2.23 4.96 -2.98
CA ILE A 50 -2.52 6.03 -2.03
C ILE A 50 -3.68 6.84 -2.61
N THR A 51 -4.76 6.99 -1.85
CA THR A 51 -5.98 7.67 -2.29
C THR A 51 -6.43 8.70 -1.26
N PHE A 52 -7.19 9.70 -1.69
CA PHE A 52 -7.98 10.50 -0.76
C PHE A 52 -9.19 9.70 -0.30
N LYS A 53 -9.45 9.68 1.01
CA LYS A 53 -10.58 8.96 1.60
C LYS A 53 -11.91 9.41 0.99
N ASN A 54 -12.09 10.72 0.87
CA ASN A 54 -13.30 11.32 0.30
C ASN A 54 -13.54 10.87 -1.15
N ASP A 55 -12.48 10.59 -1.93
CA ASP A 55 -12.64 10.15 -3.31
C ASP A 55 -13.06 8.68 -3.41
N VAL A 56 -12.72 7.87 -2.40
CA VAL A 56 -13.19 6.47 -2.32
C VAL A 56 -14.63 6.37 -1.80
N GLU A 57 -15.07 7.32 -0.97
CA GLU A 57 -16.43 7.37 -0.43
C GLU A 57 -17.46 7.89 -1.46
N LYS A 58 -17.03 8.72 -2.42
CA LYS A 58 -17.91 9.23 -3.48
C LYS A 58 -18.43 8.10 -4.40
N PRO A 59 -19.67 8.19 -4.91
CA PRO A 59 -20.20 7.27 -5.91
C PRO A 59 -19.65 7.61 -7.31
N CYS A 60 -18.35 7.40 -7.52
CA CYS A 60 -17.67 7.64 -8.79
C CYS A 60 -17.18 6.33 -9.41
N ALA A 61 -17.17 6.23 -10.74
CA ALA A 61 -16.71 5.02 -11.43
C ALA A 61 -15.19 4.79 -11.30
N SER A 62 -14.41 5.85 -11.09
CA SER A 62 -12.95 5.78 -10.96
C SER A 62 -12.42 6.78 -9.95
N VAL A 63 -11.27 6.44 -9.37
CA VAL A 63 -10.51 7.23 -8.40
C VAL A 63 -9.15 7.52 -9.00
N LYS A 64 -8.76 8.79 -8.97
CA LYS A 64 -7.40 9.21 -9.29
C LYS A 64 -6.53 9.00 -8.04
N PRO A 65 -5.52 8.13 -8.08
CA PRO A 65 -4.66 7.92 -6.92
C PRO A 65 -3.78 9.16 -6.71
N LEU A 66 -3.56 9.52 -5.45
CA LEU A 66 -2.55 10.52 -5.08
C LEU A 66 -1.16 10.03 -5.49
N ALA A 67 -0.86 8.77 -5.20
CA ALA A 67 0.39 8.13 -5.55
C ALA A 67 0.22 6.61 -5.67
N GLU A 68 1.16 5.97 -6.36
CA GLU A 68 1.32 4.52 -6.36
C GLU A 68 2.77 4.20 -6.05
N ALA A 69 2.98 3.23 -5.18
CA ALA A 69 4.31 2.83 -4.73
C ALA A 69 4.47 1.32 -4.76
N ILE A 70 5.70 0.88 -4.94
CA ILE A 70 6.11 -0.51 -4.77
C ILE A 70 7.19 -0.58 -3.69
N PHE A 71 7.07 -1.55 -2.79
CA PHE A 71 8.18 -1.91 -1.92
C PHE A 71 9.02 -2.97 -2.63
N LEU A 72 10.28 -2.64 -2.93
CA LEU A 72 11.20 -3.50 -3.67
C LEU A 72 12.62 -3.35 -3.11
N ASN A 73 13.29 -4.47 -2.85
CA ASN A 73 14.67 -4.51 -2.34
C ASN A 73 14.89 -3.64 -1.08
N GLY A 74 13.96 -3.69 -0.13
CA GLY A 74 14.05 -2.94 1.12
C GLY A 74 13.77 -1.43 0.99
N ARG A 75 13.31 -0.96 -0.18
CA ARG A 75 13.06 0.45 -0.45
C ARG A 75 11.65 0.66 -1.01
N VAL A 76 11.04 1.79 -0.65
CA VAL A 76 9.81 2.27 -1.28
C VAL A 76 10.18 3.00 -2.56
N ARG A 77 9.52 2.67 -3.68
CA ARG A 77 9.69 3.34 -4.96
C ARG A 77 8.33 3.82 -5.46
N PHE A 78 8.22 5.12 -5.73
CA PHE A 78 7.02 5.68 -6.35
C PHE A 78 6.98 5.33 -7.83
N VAL A 79 5.93 4.61 -8.23
CA VAL A 79 5.59 4.36 -9.64
C VAL A 79 4.82 5.55 -10.20
N VAL A 80 3.90 6.08 -9.38
CA VAL A 80 3.19 7.34 -9.63
C VAL A 80 3.50 8.26 -8.46
N LYS A 81 4.06 9.44 -8.75
CA LYS A 81 4.36 10.44 -7.72
C LYS A 81 3.21 11.44 -7.52
N PRO A 82 3.05 12.02 -6.32
CA PRO A 82 2.05 13.04 -6.05
C PRO A 82 2.08 14.24 -7.01
N ASP A 83 3.25 14.76 -7.39
CA ASP A 83 3.38 15.92 -8.30
C ASP A 83 2.81 15.66 -9.69
N LYS A 84 2.85 14.41 -10.16
CA LYS A 84 2.33 14.05 -11.48
C LYS A 84 0.82 13.98 -11.49
N GLN A 85 0.21 13.65 -10.36
CA GLN A 85 -1.24 13.52 -10.24
C GLN A 85 -1.88 14.83 -9.78
N TYR A 86 -1.29 15.50 -8.80
CA TYR A 86 -1.83 16.71 -8.18
C TYR A 86 -0.74 17.79 -8.03
N PRO A 87 -0.38 18.49 -9.12
CA PRO A 87 0.62 19.56 -9.11
C PRO A 87 0.29 20.70 -8.13
N GLU A 88 -0.99 20.90 -7.81
CA GLU A 88 -1.45 21.87 -6.82
C GLU A 88 -0.88 21.61 -5.41
N PHE A 89 -0.49 20.36 -5.12
CA PHE A 89 0.07 19.96 -3.82
C PHE A 89 1.61 19.95 -3.78
N LEU A 90 2.29 20.56 -4.75
CA LEU A 90 3.76 20.63 -4.78
C LEU A 90 4.39 21.12 -3.47
N ARG A 91 3.74 22.06 -2.77
CA ARG A 91 4.20 22.61 -1.49
C ARG A 91 4.19 21.57 -0.35
N HIS A 92 3.33 20.56 -0.45
CA HIS A 92 3.15 19.49 0.53
C HIS A 92 3.79 18.17 0.08
N LEU A 93 4.46 18.14 -1.07
CA LEU A 93 4.95 16.90 -1.67
C LEU A 93 5.94 16.15 -0.78
N LYS A 94 6.80 16.88 -0.08
CA LYS A 94 7.75 16.30 0.88
C LYS A 94 7.02 15.60 2.01
N GLU A 95 6.06 16.28 2.62
CA GLU A 95 5.23 15.76 3.71
C GLU A 95 4.44 14.50 3.27
N PHE A 96 3.79 14.55 2.10
CA PHE A 96 3.13 13.39 1.52
C PHE A 96 4.09 12.22 1.31
N SER A 97 5.25 12.47 0.71
CA SER A 97 6.22 11.41 0.40
C SER A 97 6.76 10.76 1.67
N GLU A 98 7.10 11.56 2.69
CA GLU A 98 7.62 11.08 3.97
C GLU A 98 6.60 10.22 4.72
N VAL A 99 5.35 10.68 4.78
CA VAL A 99 4.26 9.95 5.45
C VAL A 99 3.98 8.63 4.74
N ILE A 100 3.89 8.64 3.41
CA ILE A 100 3.65 7.43 2.62
C ILE A 100 4.79 6.42 2.81
N GLU A 101 6.05 6.88 2.73
CA GLU A 101 7.21 6.02 2.94
C GLU A 101 7.24 5.43 4.35
N HIS A 102 6.96 6.25 5.37
CA HIS A 102 6.93 5.82 6.75
C HIS A 102 5.87 4.73 6.97
N SER A 103 4.65 4.94 6.48
CA SER A 103 3.55 3.97 6.56
C SER A 103 3.89 2.63 5.92
N ILE A 104 4.43 2.66 4.70
CA ILE A 104 4.77 1.44 3.97
C ILE A 104 5.89 0.69 4.71
N ARG A 105 6.94 1.39 5.14
CA ARG A 105 8.06 0.75 5.88
C ARG A 105 7.58 0.16 7.20
N ARG A 106 6.77 0.88 7.97
CA ARG A 106 6.21 0.41 9.23
C ARG A 106 5.36 -0.85 9.03
N PHE A 107 4.50 -0.86 8.02
CA PHE A 107 3.69 -2.01 7.67
C PHE A 107 4.56 -3.22 7.29
N VAL A 108 5.52 -3.06 6.37
CA VAL A 108 6.36 -4.16 5.90
C VAL A 108 7.26 -4.71 7.01
N LEU A 109 7.85 -3.85 7.85
CA LEU A 109 8.69 -4.29 8.97
C LEU A 109 7.86 -4.97 10.06
N GLY A 110 6.66 -4.45 10.37
CA GLY A 110 5.73 -5.06 11.32
C GLY A 110 5.28 -6.45 10.88
N HIS A 111 4.93 -6.63 9.61
CA HIS A 111 4.49 -7.93 9.07
C HIS A 111 5.64 -8.89 8.73
N GLY A 112 6.80 -8.38 8.31
CA GLY A 112 8.01 -9.19 8.10
C GLY A 112 8.54 -9.80 9.40
N SER A 113 8.37 -9.09 10.52
CA SER A 113 8.69 -9.61 11.86
C SER A 113 7.75 -10.75 12.27
N ILE A 114 6.46 -10.69 11.92
CA ILE A 114 5.49 -11.75 12.26
C ILE A 114 5.79 -13.04 11.49
N SER A 115 6.18 -12.94 10.21
CA SER A 115 6.58 -14.12 9.41
C SER A 115 7.87 -14.78 9.93
N SER A 116 8.79 -14.01 10.52
CA SER A 116 10.09 -14.50 11.00
C SER A 116 10.03 -15.26 12.34
N HIS A 117 8.90 -15.22 13.06
CA HIS A 117 8.75 -15.91 14.36
C HIS A 117 8.03 -17.25 14.31
N VAL A 118 7.53 -17.70 13.14
CA VAL A 118 7.08 -19.09 12.99
C VAL A 118 8.28 -19.97 12.62
N LYS A 119 9.24 -20.12 13.54
CA LYS A 119 10.04 -21.34 13.55
C LYS A 119 9.10 -22.43 14.03
N ALA A 120 8.65 -23.26 13.10
CA ALA A 120 7.98 -24.51 13.42
C ALA A 120 8.84 -25.24 14.46
N ASP A 121 8.34 -25.29 15.69
CA ASP A 121 8.90 -26.17 16.70
C ASP A 121 8.68 -27.59 16.18
N ARG A 122 9.74 -28.20 15.62
CA ARG A 122 9.75 -29.63 15.26
C ARG A 122 9.83 -30.50 16.51
N SER A 123 9.01 -30.20 17.51
CA SER A 123 8.79 -31.03 18.70
C SER A 123 7.41 -31.68 18.71
N ALA A 124 6.70 -31.75 17.57
CA ALA A 124 5.60 -32.69 17.40
C ALA A 124 6.15 -34.11 17.12
N THR A 125 6.92 -34.62 18.09
CA THR A 125 7.34 -36.01 18.13
C THR A 125 6.18 -36.83 18.70
N LYS A 126 5.83 -37.93 18.03
CA LYS A 126 4.95 -39.03 18.47
C LYS A 126 3.46 -38.73 18.60
N TRP A 127 2.74 -38.92 17.50
CA TRP A 127 1.51 -39.70 17.57
C TRP A 127 1.90 -41.17 17.42
N LEU A 128 2.06 -41.86 18.55
CA LEU A 128 2.11 -43.31 18.59
C LEU A 128 0.70 -43.82 18.28
N LEU A 129 0.56 -44.48 17.13
CA LEU A 129 -0.53 -45.42 16.89
C LEU A 129 -0.25 -46.66 17.74
N HIS A 130 -1.10 -46.94 18.72
CA HIS A 130 -1.35 -48.27 19.23
C HIS A 130 -2.75 -48.34 19.84
#